data_AF-A0A8B6XRI1-F1
#
_entry.id   AF-A0A8B6XRI1-F1
#
_cell.length_a   1.000
_cell.length_b   1.000
_cell.length_c   1.000
_cell.angle_alpha   90.00
_cell.angle_beta   90.00
_cell.angle_gamma   90.00
#
_symmetry.space_group_name_H-M   'P 1'
#
loop_
_entity.id
_entity.type
_entity.pdbx_description
1 polymer ?
#
loop_
_entity_poly.entity_id
_entity_poly.type
_entity_poly.pdbx_seq_one_letter_code
_entity_poly.pdbx_strand_id
1 'polypeptide(L)'
;MISNEISFTTSFDCDDNFKPPNCLEKVCIEHDDDINGHYTCEKNGVITCRVGWTDPSKKCLVSTLQPFSKVGCYHDFGPILGKRPFPIFVNYRSLIDWNNKKVSFENITMKCSSYAKENGFEYFGIEFWGECWTGATPNINYARDGESTLCWPTPDENLGPMLVGQDSTIMVYKRNKLRS
;
A
#
# COMPACT_ATOMS: atom_id res chain seq x y z
N MET A 1 38.30 45.88 -39.21
CA MET A 1 38.57 44.81 -38.24
C MET A 1 37.21 44.37 -37.72
N ILE A 2 36.77 43.16 -38.08
CA ILE A 2 35.50 42.60 -37.59
C ILE A 2 35.87 41.73 -36.39
N SER A 3 35.51 42.14 -35.19
CA SER A 3 35.69 41.32 -33.98
C SER A 3 34.57 40.29 -33.94
N ASN A 4 34.91 39.02 -34.22
CA ASN A 4 34.02 37.92 -33.89
C ASN A 4 34.16 37.64 -32.39
N GLU A 5 33.18 38.07 -31.60
CA GLU A 5 33.03 37.56 -30.23
C GLU A 5 32.42 36.16 -30.32
N ILE A 6 33.16 35.16 -29.85
CA ILE A 6 32.67 33.81 -29.66
C ILE A 6 32.09 33.76 -28.25
N SER A 7 30.76 33.72 -28.12
CA SER A 7 30.11 33.47 -26.84
C SER A 7 30.10 31.97 -26.57
N PHE A 8 30.66 31.56 -25.43
CA PHE A 8 30.53 30.20 -24.91
C PHE A 8 29.51 30.21 -23.77
N THR A 9 28.40 29.51 -23.95
CA THR A 9 27.48 29.16 -22.86
C THR A 9 28.00 27.90 -22.16
N THR A 10 28.49 28.04 -20.93
CA THR A 10 28.76 26.89 -20.07
C THR A 10 27.43 26.40 -19.50
N SER A 11 26.94 25.24 -19.96
CA SER A 11 25.84 24.55 -19.30
C SER A 11 26.37 23.94 -17.99
N PHE A 12 25.74 24.27 -16.86
CA PHE A 12 26.00 23.58 -15.60
C PHE A 12 25.05 22.41 -15.52
N ASP A 13 25.43 21.31 -16.16
CA ASP A 13 24.67 20.06 -16.11
C ASP A 13 25.07 19.31 -14.84
N CYS A 14 24.08 18.98 -14.01
CA CYS A 14 24.32 18.17 -12.83
C CYS A 14 24.71 16.74 -13.20
N ASP A 15 25.45 16.08 -12.31
CA ASP A 15 25.64 14.63 -12.38
C ASP A 15 24.29 13.91 -12.44
N ASP A 16 24.28 12.74 -13.10
CA ASP A 16 23.10 11.87 -13.17
C ASP A 16 22.49 11.71 -11.77
N ASN A 17 21.16 11.88 -11.68
CA ASN A 17 20.39 11.81 -10.43
C ASN A 17 20.52 13.04 -9.49
N PHE A 18 21.03 14.18 -9.93
CA PHE A 18 21.03 15.44 -9.17
C PHE A 18 20.27 16.57 -9.89
N LYS A 19 19.64 17.46 -9.12
CA LYS A 19 18.84 18.58 -9.65
C LYS A 19 19.66 19.88 -9.75
N PRO A 20 19.58 20.62 -10.87
CA PRO A 20 20.09 21.99 -10.94
C PRO A 20 19.27 22.94 -10.04
N PRO A 21 19.81 24.11 -9.65
CA PRO A 21 21.05 24.72 -10.16
C PRO A 21 22.33 24.37 -9.38
N ASN A 22 22.22 23.78 -8.19
CA ASN A 22 23.38 23.55 -7.30
C ASN A 22 23.78 22.08 -7.16
N CYS A 23 23.05 21.15 -7.79
CA CYS A 23 23.35 19.71 -7.80
C CYS A 23 23.47 19.09 -6.40
N LEU A 24 22.75 19.64 -5.40
CA LEU A 24 22.76 19.11 -4.04
C LEU A 24 21.58 18.16 -3.77
N GLU A 25 20.45 18.36 -4.46
CA GLU A 25 19.25 17.56 -4.27
C GLU A 25 19.26 16.36 -5.21
N LYS A 26 19.14 15.15 -4.66
CA LYS A 26 18.96 13.94 -5.46
C LYS A 26 17.58 13.90 -6.10
N VAL A 27 17.50 13.47 -7.36
CA VAL A 27 16.23 13.22 -8.07
C VAL A 27 15.52 12.00 -7.50
N CYS A 28 16.29 10.98 -7.12
CA CYS A 28 15.85 9.71 -6.59
C CYS A 28 16.73 9.29 -5.41
N ILE A 29 16.08 8.88 -4.32
CA ILE A 29 16.70 8.29 -3.13
C ILE A 29 16.22 6.85 -3.06
N GLU A 30 17.14 5.90 -2.89
CA GLU A 30 16.77 4.49 -2.79
C GLU A 30 16.03 4.21 -1.49
N HIS A 31 15.03 3.35 -1.56
CA HIS A 31 14.27 2.89 -0.41
C HIS A 31 14.11 1.36 -0.45
N ASP A 32 14.01 0.77 0.73
CA ASP A 32 13.69 -0.64 0.92
C ASP A 32 12.86 -0.81 2.19
N ASP A 33 11.74 -0.09 2.21
CA ASP A 33 10.81 -0.06 3.34
C ASP A 33 9.35 0.08 2.85
N ASP A 34 8.41 -0.42 3.65
CA ASP A 34 7.01 -0.54 3.26
C ASP A 34 6.27 0.82 3.17
N ILE A 35 6.94 1.92 3.55
CA ILE A 35 6.39 3.28 3.56
C ILE A 35 6.81 4.01 2.29
N ASN A 36 8.11 4.01 2.02
CA ASN A 36 8.74 4.81 0.97
C ASN A 36 8.95 4.03 -0.31
N GLY A 37 8.95 2.69 -0.27
CA GLY A 37 9.04 1.83 -1.43
C GLY A 37 10.23 0.87 -1.44
N HIS A 38 10.22 -0.06 -2.39
CA HIS A 38 11.26 -1.08 -2.56
C HIS A 38 11.93 -0.96 -3.93
N TYR A 39 12.87 -0.02 -4.05
CA TYR A 39 13.51 0.31 -5.32
C TYR A 39 14.95 0.79 -5.19
N THR A 40 15.67 0.71 -6.30
CA THR A 40 16.96 1.33 -6.53
C THR A 40 16.81 2.47 -7.54
N CYS A 41 17.78 3.37 -7.55
CA CYS A 41 17.80 4.52 -8.45
C CYS A 41 18.82 4.28 -9.56
N GLU A 42 18.37 4.31 -10.82
CA GLU A 42 19.23 4.32 -11.99
C GLU A 42 19.63 5.76 -12.39
N LYS A 43 20.33 5.88 -13.52
CA LYS A 43 20.70 7.17 -14.11
C LYS A 43 19.47 8.05 -14.33
N ASN A 44 19.65 9.36 -14.22
CA ASN A 44 18.57 10.36 -14.32
C ASN A 44 17.46 10.21 -13.26
N GLY A 45 17.68 9.44 -12.20
CA GLY A 45 16.71 9.23 -11.14
C GLY A 45 15.55 8.32 -11.52
N VAL A 46 15.75 7.44 -12.50
CA VAL A 46 14.76 6.40 -12.86
C VAL A 46 14.64 5.39 -11.72
N ILE A 47 13.39 5.09 -11.32
CA ILE A 47 13.08 4.10 -10.28
C ILE A 47 13.05 2.70 -10.90
N THR A 48 13.84 1.77 -10.35
CA THR A 48 13.83 0.35 -10.69
C THR A 48 13.43 -0.47 -9.48
N CYS A 49 12.35 -1.25 -9.58
CA CYS A 49 11.84 -2.05 -8.47
C CYS A 49 12.79 -3.19 -8.10
N ARG A 50 12.94 -3.43 -6.80
CA ARG A 50 13.65 -4.62 -6.28
C ARG A 50 12.89 -5.90 -6.65
N VAL A 51 13.61 -7.03 -6.68
CA VAL A 51 13.02 -8.34 -6.99
C VAL A 51 11.82 -8.60 -6.06
N GLY A 52 10.69 -8.97 -6.64
CA GLY A 52 9.46 -9.20 -5.88
C GLY A 52 8.51 -8.01 -5.84
N TRP A 53 8.90 -6.83 -6.34
CA TRP A 53 8.10 -5.61 -6.35
C TRP A 53 7.84 -5.08 -7.76
N THR A 54 6.76 -4.31 -7.93
CA THR A 54 6.34 -3.78 -9.23
C THR A 54 5.72 -2.37 -9.10
N ASP A 55 5.47 -1.76 -10.26
CA ASP A 55 4.92 -0.41 -10.42
C ASP A 55 5.85 0.72 -9.91
N PRO A 56 6.88 1.09 -10.69
CA PRO A 56 7.77 2.20 -10.38
C PRO A 56 7.05 3.54 -10.15
N SER A 57 5.90 3.76 -10.80
CA SER A 57 5.10 4.99 -10.64
C SER A 57 4.49 5.11 -9.24
N LYS A 58 4.35 3.97 -8.54
CA LYS A 58 3.89 3.85 -7.16
C LYS A 58 5.03 3.51 -6.20
N LYS A 59 6.27 3.91 -6.54
CA LYS A 59 7.45 3.67 -5.72
C LYS A 59 7.67 2.18 -5.38
N CYS A 60 7.23 1.27 -6.25
CA CYS A 60 7.42 -0.17 -6.04
C CYS A 60 6.79 -0.73 -4.75
N LEU A 61 5.64 -0.19 -4.34
CA LEU A 61 4.90 -0.65 -3.15
C LEU A 61 3.99 -1.86 -3.40
N VAL A 62 3.93 -2.35 -4.64
CA VAL A 62 3.10 -3.50 -5.01
C VAL A 62 3.96 -4.76 -5.05
N SER A 63 3.73 -5.69 -4.13
CA SER A 63 4.41 -6.99 -4.12
C SER A 63 3.81 -7.92 -5.18
N THR A 64 4.67 -8.55 -5.98
CA THR A 64 4.32 -9.58 -6.96
C THR A 64 3.84 -10.89 -6.32
N LEU A 65 4.13 -11.11 -5.03
CA LEU A 65 3.75 -12.31 -4.30
C LEU A 65 2.41 -12.14 -3.56
N GLN A 66 1.95 -10.91 -3.35
CA GLN A 66 0.70 -10.66 -2.62
C GLN A 66 -0.52 -10.83 -3.54
N PRO A 67 -1.51 -11.69 -3.18
CA PRO A 67 -2.68 -11.94 -4.02
C PRO A 67 -3.75 -10.85 -3.92
N PHE A 68 -3.43 -9.68 -3.35
CA PHE A 68 -4.32 -8.55 -3.15
C PHE A 68 -3.55 -7.24 -3.08
N SER A 69 -4.29 -6.14 -3.19
CA SER A 69 -3.80 -4.77 -3.08
C SER A 69 -4.60 -4.03 -2.00
N LYS A 70 -3.94 -3.10 -1.32
CA LYS A 70 -4.58 -2.16 -0.40
C LYS A 70 -5.58 -1.27 -1.16
N VAL A 71 -6.79 -1.11 -0.62
CA VAL A 71 -7.77 -0.14 -1.10
C VAL A 71 -7.73 1.11 -0.24
N GLY A 72 -7.88 0.97 1.08
CA GLY A 72 -7.91 2.10 1.99
C GLY A 72 -8.34 1.72 3.40
N CYS A 73 -8.27 2.70 4.30
CA CYS A 73 -8.72 2.60 5.67
C CYS A 73 -10.00 3.42 5.82
N TYR A 74 -11.06 2.81 6.38
CA TYR A 74 -12.39 3.42 6.47
C TYR A 74 -12.97 3.24 7.86
N HIS A 75 -13.90 4.10 8.24
CA HIS A 75 -14.76 3.84 9.39
C HIS A 75 -15.72 2.67 9.07
N ASP A 76 -16.05 1.88 10.08
CA ASP A 76 -17.17 0.95 10.04
C ASP A 76 -17.97 1.13 11.33
N PHE A 77 -19.04 1.93 11.26
CA PHE A 77 -19.94 2.15 12.40
C PHE A 77 -20.93 1.00 12.60
N GLY A 78 -20.69 -0.13 11.93
CA GLY A 78 -21.49 -1.33 12.05
C GLY A 78 -22.82 -1.24 11.30
N PRO A 79 -23.87 -1.89 11.81
CA PRO A 79 -25.17 -1.93 11.15
C PRO A 79 -25.88 -0.57 11.18
N ILE A 80 -26.13 0.01 10.01
CA ILE A 80 -27.03 1.15 9.84
C ILE A 80 -28.26 0.62 9.09
N LEU A 81 -29.44 0.75 9.68
CA LEU A 81 -30.69 0.17 9.15
C LEU A 81 -30.57 -1.34 8.84
N GLY A 82 -29.85 -2.07 9.69
CA GLY A 82 -29.64 -3.52 9.55
C GLY A 82 -28.62 -3.93 8.48
N LYS A 83 -27.92 -2.98 7.85
CA LYS A 83 -26.89 -3.25 6.84
C LYS A 83 -25.51 -2.80 7.30
N ARG A 84 -24.53 -3.71 7.26
CA ARG A 84 -23.10 -3.38 7.42
C ARG A 84 -22.46 -3.07 6.05
N PRO A 85 -21.32 -2.36 6.02
CA PRO A 85 -20.53 -2.14 4.80
C PRO A 85 -20.11 -3.44 4.12
N PHE A 86 -19.90 -4.49 4.90
CA PHE A 86 -19.64 -5.85 4.45
C PHE A 86 -20.60 -6.84 5.13
N PRO A 87 -21.23 -7.77 4.39
CA PRO A 87 -22.27 -8.63 4.94
C PRO A 87 -21.80 -9.94 5.59
N ILE A 88 -20.61 -10.45 5.27
CA ILE A 88 -20.14 -11.79 5.71
C ILE A 88 -18.98 -11.64 6.69
N PHE A 89 -19.03 -12.39 7.78
CA PHE A 89 -18.10 -12.30 8.92
C PHE A 89 -17.40 -13.62 9.20
N VAL A 90 -16.09 -13.56 9.45
CA VAL A 90 -15.29 -14.65 10.04
C VAL A 90 -14.31 -14.07 11.05
N ASN A 91 -14.17 -14.72 12.21
CA ASN A 91 -13.33 -14.23 13.29
C ASN A 91 -12.03 -15.04 13.43
N TYR A 92 -10.88 -14.40 13.26
CA TYR A 92 -9.55 -15.00 13.49
C TYR A 92 -8.78 -14.35 14.64
N ARG A 93 -9.42 -13.51 15.46
CA ARG A 93 -8.74 -12.77 16.54
C ARG A 93 -8.05 -13.67 17.56
N SER A 94 -8.55 -14.88 17.78
CA SER A 94 -7.92 -15.86 18.67
C SER A 94 -6.54 -16.33 18.19
N LEU A 95 -6.19 -16.10 16.92
CA LEU A 95 -4.90 -16.44 16.34
C LEU A 95 -3.86 -15.32 16.49
N ILE A 96 -4.22 -14.18 17.08
CA ILE A 96 -3.33 -13.03 17.19
C ILE A 96 -2.25 -13.29 18.23
N ASP A 97 -0.99 -13.26 17.79
CA ASP A 97 0.17 -13.15 18.67
C ASP A 97 0.55 -11.67 18.84
N TRP A 98 0.17 -11.10 19.99
CA TRP A 98 0.43 -9.71 20.32
C TRP A 98 1.92 -9.40 20.57
N ASN A 99 2.75 -10.42 20.83
CA ASN A 99 4.19 -10.26 20.97
C ASN A 99 4.89 -10.22 19.60
N ASN A 100 4.21 -10.67 18.54
CA ASN A 100 4.71 -10.68 17.17
C ASN A 100 3.69 -10.12 16.18
N LYS A 101 3.29 -8.86 16.41
CA LYS A 101 2.22 -8.19 15.66
C LYS A 101 2.41 -8.21 14.14
N LYS A 102 3.63 -7.94 13.66
CA LYS A 102 3.94 -7.91 12.22
C LYS A 102 3.57 -9.24 11.56
N VAL A 103 4.19 -10.33 12.01
CA VAL A 103 3.95 -11.67 11.45
C VAL A 103 2.50 -12.11 11.70
N SER A 104 1.95 -11.78 12.87
CA SER A 104 0.58 -12.12 13.22
C SER A 104 -0.44 -11.49 12.27
N PHE A 105 -0.35 -10.18 12.01
CA PHE A 105 -1.30 -9.50 11.14
C PHE A 105 -1.08 -9.78 9.66
N GLU A 106 0.15 -10.06 9.23
CA GLU A 106 0.40 -10.64 7.90
C GLU A 106 -0.36 -11.97 7.73
N ASN A 107 -0.27 -12.88 8.71
CA ASN A 107 -0.98 -14.15 8.69
C ASN A 107 -2.51 -13.99 8.70
N ILE A 108 -3.03 -13.07 9.51
CA ILE A 108 -4.47 -12.75 9.56
C ILE A 108 -4.93 -12.23 8.20
N THR A 109 -4.19 -11.30 7.61
CA THR A 109 -4.53 -10.71 6.31
C THR A 109 -4.55 -11.76 5.20
N MET A 110 -3.57 -12.66 5.17
CA MET A 110 -3.54 -13.80 4.26
C MET A 110 -4.71 -14.77 4.47
N LYS A 111 -5.12 -15.04 5.72
CA LYS A 111 -6.28 -15.87 6.02
C LYS A 111 -7.59 -15.23 5.56
N CYS A 112 -7.80 -13.94 5.79
CA CYS A 112 -8.97 -13.21 5.28
C CYS A 112 -9.00 -13.23 3.74
N SER A 113 -7.84 -13.01 3.10
CA SER A 113 -7.72 -13.06 1.64
C SER A 113 -8.04 -14.45 1.07
N SER A 114 -7.55 -15.50 1.73
CA SER A 114 -7.81 -16.89 1.32
C SER A 114 -9.28 -17.26 1.46
N TYR A 115 -9.92 -16.85 2.56
CA TYR A 115 -11.36 -17.04 2.74
C TYR A 115 -12.18 -16.33 1.65
N ALA A 116 -11.85 -15.07 1.36
CA ALA A 116 -12.49 -14.34 0.26
C ALA A 116 -12.24 -15.03 -1.10
N LYS A 117 -11.05 -15.61 -1.30
CA LYS A 117 -10.71 -16.39 -2.49
C LYS A 117 -11.55 -17.63 -2.68
N GLU A 118 -11.61 -18.46 -1.66
CA GLU A 118 -12.33 -19.73 -1.68
C GLU A 118 -13.83 -19.53 -1.89
N ASN A 119 -14.36 -18.38 -1.49
CA ASN A 119 -15.77 -18.01 -1.65
C ASN A 119 -16.05 -17.10 -2.86
N GLY A 120 -15.07 -16.84 -3.73
CA GLY A 120 -15.26 -16.07 -4.95
C GLY A 120 -15.50 -14.56 -4.75
N PHE A 121 -15.14 -14.01 -3.59
CA PHE A 121 -15.28 -12.58 -3.31
C PHE A 121 -14.05 -11.78 -3.78
N GLU A 122 -14.30 -10.57 -4.25
CA GLU A 122 -13.26 -9.65 -4.76
C GLU A 122 -12.65 -8.80 -3.65
N TYR A 123 -13.44 -8.44 -2.65
CA TYR A 123 -13.04 -7.57 -1.56
C TYR A 123 -13.09 -8.30 -0.22
N PHE A 124 -12.18 -7.91 0.66
CA PHE A 124 -12.25 -8.25 2.07
C PHE A 124 -11.77 -7.05 2.89
N GLY A 125 -12.26 -6.95 4.11
CA GLY A 125 -11.79 -5.97 5.08
C GLY A 125 -11.45 -6.64 6.40
N ILE A 126 -10.59 -6.00 7.17
CA ILE A 126 -10.18 -6.46 8.49
C ILE A 126 -10.51 -5.37 9.49
N GLU A 127 -11.43 -5.66 10.39
CA GLU A 127 -11.81 -4.81 11.53
C GLU A 127 -11.31 -5.44 12.82
N PHE A 128 -11.16 -4.63 13.86
CA PHE A 128 -10.90 -5.07 15.23
C PHE A 128 -9.79 -6.14 15.32
N TRP A 129 -8.68 -5.85 14.63
CA TRP A 129 -7.42 -6.60 14.60
C TRP A 129 -7.45 -7.97 13.90
N GLY A 130 -8.62 -8.54 13.63
CA GLY A 130 -8.71 -9.89 13.03
C GLY A 130 -10.11 -10.37 12.72
N GLU A 131 -11.09 -9.47 12.66
CA GLU A 131 -12.42 -9.75 12.15
C GLU A 131 -12.40 -9.56 10.64
N CYS A 132 -12.50 -10.66 9.91
CA CYS A 132 -12.57 -10.63 8.46
C CYS A 132 -14.01 -10.37 8.04
N TRP A 133 -14.18 -9.35 7.22
CA TRP A 133 -15.43 -8.99 6.60
C TRP A 133 -15.35 -9.12 5.08
N THR A 134 -16.34 -9.72 4.44
CA THR A 134 -16.34 -9.93 2.97
C THR A 134 -17.76 -9.99 2.42
N GLY A 135 -17.92 -10.22 1.12
CA GLY A 135 -19.21 -10.35 0.46
C GLY A 135 -19.16 -10.17 -1.06
N ALA A 136 -20.31 -10.37 -1.70
CA ALA A 136 -20.48 -10.06 -3.11
C ALA A 136 -20.34 -8.54 -3.33
N THR A 137 -19.56 -8.13 -4.33
CA THR A 137 -19.25 -6.72 -4.62
C THR A 137 -20.48 -5.79 -4.65
N PRO A 138 -21.64 -6.16 -5.24
CA PRO A 138 -22.83 -5.29 -5.23
C PRO A 138 -23.40 -4.98 -3.84
N ASN A 139 -23.05 -5.78 -2.83
CA ASN A 139 -23.51 -5.63 -1.44
C ASN A 139 -22.47 -4.94 -0.56
N ILE A 140 -21.34 -4.51 -1.10
CA ILE A 140 -20.25 -3.87 -0.35
C ILE A 140 -20.32 -2.36 -0.53
N ASN A 141 -20.25 -1.64 0.58
CA ASN A 141 -20.15 -0.18 0.60
C ASN A 141 -19.17 0.29 1.68
N TYR A 142 -17.89 -0.08 1.52
CA TYR A 142 -16.84 0.20 2.51
C TYR A 142 -16.58 1.68 2.77
N ALA A 143 -16.88 2.57 1.82
CA ALA A 143 -16.66 4.01 1.96
C ALA A 143 -17.84 4.74 2.62
N ARG A 144 -18.91 4.03 3.00
CA ARG A 144 -20.15 4.60 3.56
C ARG A 144 -19.91 5.56 4.72
N ASP A 145 -19.02 5.18 5.63
CA ASP A 145 -18.80 5.90 6.90
C ASP A 145 -17.59 6.85 6.83
N GLY A 146 -16.97 6.99 5.65
CA GLY A 146 -15.82 7.86 5.42
C GLY A 146 -14.47 7.19 5.65
N GLU A 147 -13.40 7.89 5.24
CA GLU A 147 -12.02 7.46 5.45
C GLU A 147 -11.62 7.55 6.93
N SER A 148 -10.77 6.63 7.37
CA SER A 148 -10.20 6.60 8.72
C SER A 148 -8.68 6.58 8.65
N THR A 149 -8.02 7.08 9.69
CA THR A 149 -6.57 6.98 9.89
C THR A 149 -6.19 5.97 10.97
N LEU A 150 -7.17 5.26 11.54
CA LEU A 150 -6.98 4.36 12.68
C LEU A 150 -6.68 2.91 12.27
N CYS A 151 -6.21 2.66 11.05
CA CYS A 151 -5.65 1.35 10.71
C CYS A 151 -4.21 1.25 11.22
N TRP A 152 -3.82 0.04 11.59
CA TRP A 152 -2.51 -0.26 12.17
C TRP A 152 -1.73 -1.22 11.25
N PRO A 153 -0.41 -1.05 11.04
CA PRO A 153 0.42 -0.02 11.65
C PRO A 153 0.13 1.36 11.07
N THR A 154 0.37 2.39 11.88
CA THR A 154 0.42 3.75 11.32
C THR A 154 1.62 3.87 10.39
N PRO A 155 1.62 4.82 9.44
CA PRO A 155 2.76 5.02 8.55
C PRO A 155 4.10 5.16 9.29
N ASP A 156 4.12 5.71 10.49
CA ASP A 156 5.35 5.95 11.26
C ASP A 156 5.94 4.68 11.91
N GLU A 157 5.16 3.59 12.01
CA GLU A 157 5.60 2.39 12.74
C GLU A 157 6.43 1.43 11.88
N ASN A 158 6.41 1.52 10.54
CA ASN A 158 7.17 0.65 9.61
C ASN A 158 7.05 -0.87 9.89
N LEU A 159 5.86 -1.33 10.31
CA LEU A 159 5.62 -2.73 10.69
C LEU A 159 5.04 -3.60 9.57
N GLY A 160 5.04 -3.13 8.32
CA GLY A 160 4.56 -3.90 7.17
C GLY A 160 3.43 -3.24 6.39
N PRO A 161 3.15 -3.72 5.16
CA PRO A 161 2.09 -3.19 4.29
C PRO A 161 0.72 -3.79 4.63
N MET A 162 0.68 -4.83 5.47
CA MET A 162 -0.54 -5.53 5.87
C MET A 162 -1.13 -4.87 7.11
N LEU A 163 -1.85 -3.78 6.85
CA LEU A 163 -2.63 -3.05 7.83
C LEU A 163 -3.87 -3.85 8.27
N VAL A 164 -4.33 -3.60 9.49
CA VAL A 164 -5.59 -4.09 10.04
C VAL A 164 -6.34 -2.93 10.67
N GLY A 165 -7.67 -2.99 10.62
CA GLY A 165 -8.51 -2.01 11.29
C GLY A 165 -8.52 -2.21 12.80
N GLN A 166 -8.61 -1.11 13.55
CA GLN A 166 -8.86 -1.12 14.99
C GLN A 166 -10.37 -1.23 15.28
N ASP A 167 -10.83 -0.77 16.45
CA ASP A 167 -12.26 -0.69 16.76
C ASP A 167 -12.96 0.33 15.84
N SER A 168 -14.14 -0.05 15.30
CA SER A 168 -14.97 0.76 14.40
C SER A 168 -14.22 1.31 13.17
N THR A 169 -13.16 0.61 12.76
CA THR A 169 -12.31 0.97 11.63
C THR A 169 -11.97 -0.30 10.87
N ILE A 170 -12.09 -0.27 9.54
CA ILE A 170 -11.85 -1.41 8.67
C ILE A 170 -10.76 -1.10 7.65
N MET A 171 -9.75 -1.98 7.61
CA MET A 171 -8.73 -1.95 6.57
C MET A 171 -9.20 -2.77 5.37
N VAL A 172 -9.37 -2.14 4.21
CA VAL A 172 -9.97 -2.77 3.02
C VAL A 172 -8.92 -3.15 2.00
N TYR A 173 -9.10 -4.35 1.47
CA TYR A 173 -8.26 -4.95 0.44
C TYR A 173 -9.09 -5.41 -0.75
N LYS A 174 -8.47 -5.34 -1.92
CA LYS A 174 -9.01 -5.84 -3.18
C LYS A 174 -8.13 -6.96 -3.68
N ARG A 175 -8.70 -8.11 -3.97
CA ARG A 175 -7.95 -9.23 -4.53
C ARG A 175 -7.44 -8.90 -5.94
N ASN A 176 -6.20 -9.27 -6.20
CA ASN A 176 -5.58 -9.12 -7.51
C ASN A 176 -6.18 -10.17 -8.43
N LYS A 177 -6.60 -9.77 -9.63
CA LYS A 177 -6.99 -10.73 -10.67
C LYS A 177 -5.74 -11.51 -11.05
N LEU A 178 -5.78 -12.84 -10.91
CA LEU A 178 -4.74 -13.69 -11.47
C LEU A 178 -4.73 -13.42 -12.98
N ARG A 179 -3.57 -13.07 -13.54
CA ARG A 179 -3.38 -13.12 -14.99
C ARG A 179 -3.52 -14.60 -15.37
N SER A 180 -4.66 -14.94 -15.99
CA SER A 180 -4.87 -16.20 -16.70
C SER A 180 -3.95 -16.28 -17.91
#